data_AF-A0A8B9N3Z0-F1
#
_entry.id   AF-A0A8B9N3Z0-F1
#
_cell.length_a   1.000
_cell.length_b   1.000
_cell.length_c   1.000
_cell.angle_alpha   90.00
_cell.angle_beta   90.00
_cell.angle_gamma   90.00
#
_symmetry.space_group_name_H-M   'P 1'
#
loop_
_entity.id
_entity.type
_entity.pdbx_description
1 polymer ?
#
loop_
_entity_poly.entity_id
_entity_poly.type
_entity_poly.pdbx_seq_one_letter_code
_entity_poly.pdbx_strand_id
1 'polypeptide(L)'
;GEGCREGGGNMAASGQGDLEGLCGAERPGAGELALLGLAPSAPSCPHGPALLFVKTSQGKEEGRRFYACSACRDRKDCNFFQWEDEKVSETRLVAREEYNRNHQPPFTHRQNVERYKNFVLLPLSKRRFCQECQQLLFPAEWEKHLDHQFLCNISIAQLKSPSQLLYPLENKKTNAQYLFADRSCQFLVDLIIDLGFRRVLSVGTPRLHEMIQSKASREDFRVRSLLLDIDFRYSQFYTEDEFCHYNMFNHYFFGGEAAYEACRKFLHQDNGGRVIMVTDPPFGGLVGALAASFKKLMAMWKETGKEEMPMFWIFPYFFESRILEFFPSFSMMDYQVRLNPVNLLNFSHVPSGAHCSSVGPPRGHKSCQKTCSSVGSSP
;
A
#
# COMPACT_ATOMS: atom_id res chain seq x y z
N GLY A 1 51.66 26.76 35.67
CA GLY A 1 50.37 27.33 36.05
C GLY A 1 49.58 27.55 34.79
N GLU A 2 48.28 27.27 34.84
CA GLU A 2 47.29 27.36 33.75
C GLU A 2 47.45 26.30 32.64
N GLY A 3 46.44 25.54 32.20
CA GLY A 3 45.00 25.57 32.47
C GLY A 3 44.21 25.31 31.18
N CYS A 4 43.18 24.45 31.27
CA CYS A 4 42.07 24.19 30.32
C CYS A 4 42.37 23.23 29.14
N ARG A 5 41.78 22.02 29.00
CA ARG A 5 40.40 21.46 29.02
C ARG A 5 39.84 21.22 27.60
N GLU A 6 39.10 20.10 27.49
CA GLU A 6 38.20 19.61 26.41
C GLU A 6 38.84 18.68 25.35
N GLY A 7 38.28 17.49 25.03
CA GLY A 7 37.02 16.89 25.44
C GLY A 7 37.03 15.35 25.35
N GLY A 8 36.12 14.74 26.11
CA GLY A 8 35.94 13.29 26.21
C GLY A 8 35.32 12.70 24.94
N GLY A 9 35.96 11.67 24.41
CA GLY A 9 35.41 10.83 23.36
C GLY A 9 34.39 9.86 23.93
N ASN A 10 33.12 10.05 23.60
CA ASN A 10 32.09 9.02 23.78
C ASN A 10 32.06 8.15 22.52
N MET A 11 32.49 6.89 22.66
CA MET A 11 32.43 5.89 21.60
C MET A 11 30.96 5.54 21.29
N ALA A 12 30.45 6.00 20.15
CA ALA A 12 29.26 5.45 19.53
C ALA A 12 29.65 4.15 18.81
N ALA A 13 29.24 3.00 19.35
CA ALA A 13 29.35 1.73 18.67
C ALA A 13 28.26 1.65 17.58
N SER A 14 28.61 2.06 16.36
CA SER A 14 27.80 1.88 15.16
C SER A 14 27.78 0.40 14.75
N GLY A 15 26.77 -0.33 15.22
CA GLY A 15 26.43 -1.65 14.71
C GLY A 15 25.76 -1.55 13.33
N GLN A 16 26.56 -1.34 12.28
CA GLN A 16 26.14 -1.56 10.90
C GLN A 16 25.88 -3.06 10.69
N GLY A 17 24.65 -3.40 10.35
CA GLY A 17 24.23 -4.73 9.95
C GLY A 17 23.06 -4.56 9.01
N ASP A 18 23.36 -4.50 7.73
CA ASP A 18 22.38 -4.40 6.66
C ASP A 18 21.45 -5.63 6.68
N LEU A 19 20.15 -5.39 6.56
CA LEU A 19 19.09 -6.41 6.53
C LEU A 19 19.00 -7.07 5.12
N GLU A 20 20.14 -7.31 4.48
CA GLU A 20 20.23 -7.93 3.16
C GLU A 20 20.46 -9.43 3.30
N GLY A 21 19.38 -10.22 3.32
CA GLY A 21 19.51 -11.66 3.42
C GLY A 21 18.18 -12.39 3.39
N LEU A 22 17.38 -12.21 2.34
CA LEU A 22 16.15 -13.00 2.13
C LEU A 22 16.02 -13.64 0.73
N CYS A 23 17.07 -13.61 -0.08
CA CYS A 23 17.14 -14.41 -1.31
C CYS A 23 18.42 -15.26 -1.27
N GLY A 24 18.27 -16.57 -1.44
CA GLY A 24 19.30 -17.57 -1.17
C GLY A 24 20.62 -17.36 -1.92
N ALA A 25 21.70 -17.29 -1.14
CA ALA A 25 22.99 -17.93 -1.35
C ALA A 25 23.75 -17.77 -0.02
N GLU A 26 24.12 -18.88 0.60
CA GLU A 26 24.84 -18.90 1.87
C GLU A 26 26.12 -18.08 1.78
N ARG A 27 26.14 -16.90 2.41
CA ARG A 27 27.38 -16.21 2.77
C ARG A 27 27.72 -16.61 4.20
N PRO A 28 28.85 -17.28 4.46
CA PRO A 28 29.27 -17.60 5.82
C PRO A 28 29.79 -16.31 6.47
N GLY A 29 28.98 -15.66 7.31
CA GLY A 29 29.42 -14.49 8.07
C GLY A 29 28.35 -13.63 8.75
N ALA A 30 27.06 -13.79 8.43
CA ALA A 30 25.98 -13.05 9.09
C ALA A 30 25.15 -13.99 9.97
N GLY A 31 24.97 -13.64 11.24
CA GLY A 31 24.12 -14.38 12.17
C GLY A 31 22.68 -14.55 11.67
N GLU A 32 22.02 -15.64 12.05
CA GLU A 32 20.69 -15.99 11.56
C GLU A 32 19.61 -15.07 12.18
N LEU A 33 18.72 -14.56 11.33
CA LEU A 33 17.61 -13.70 11.72
C LEU A 33 16.30 -14.47 11.55
N ALA A 34 15.57 -14.70 12.65
CA ALA A 34 14.28 -15.37 12.62
C ALA A 34 13.15 -14.44 13.10
N LEU A 35 11.98 -14.55 12.48
CA LEU A 35 10.76 -13.86 12.89
C LEU A 35 10.03 -14.69 13.95
N LEU A 36 9.72 -14.07 15.10
CA LEU A 36 8.87 -14.66 16.13
C LEU A 36 7.40 -14.24 15.99
N GLY A 37 7.12 -13.12 15.30
CA GLY A 37 5.77 -12.64 15.00
C GLY A 37 5.36 -11.43 15.82
N LEU A 38 4.06 -11.29 16.09
CA LEU A 38 3.51 -10.22 16.93
C LEU A 38 3.60 -10.58 18.42
N ALA A 39 4.04 -9.63 19.25
CA ALA A 39 4.02 -9.76 20.71
C ALA A 39 2.91 -8.88 21.31
N PRO A 40 2.23 -9.30 22.41
CA PRO A 40 1.13 -8.54 23.03
C PRO A 40 1.48 -7.11 23.45
N SER A 41 2.74 -6.84 23.78
CA SER A 41 3.26 -5.53 24.20
C SER A 41 4.21 -4.93 23.16
N ALA A 42 4.07 -5.31 21.88
CA ALA A 42 4.95 -4.82 20.83
C ALA A 42 4.82 -3.29 20.70
N PRO A 43 5.93 -2.53 20.72
CA PRO A 43 5.90 -1.11 20.48
C PRO A 43 5.44 -0.82 19.05
N SER A 44 4.80 0.34 18.86
CA SER A 44 4.28 0.73 17.55
C SER A 44 5.22 1.69 16.81
N CYS A 45 5.27 1.54 15.49
CA CYS A 45 5.83 2.53 14.56
C CYS A 45 4.68 3.20 13.78
N PRO A 46 4.95 4.08 12.79
CA PRO A 46 3.90 4.69 11.98
C PRO A 46 2.99 3.69 11.25
N HIS A 47 3.41 2.42 11.11
CA HIS A 47 2.71 1.37 10.38
C HIS A 47 2.00 0.35 11.29
N GLY A 48 1.77 0.71 12.57
CA GLY A 48 1.17 -0.14 13.59
C GLY A 48 2.19 -0.89 14.45
N PRO A 49 1.76 -1.96 15.16
CA PRO A 49 2.64 -2.75 16.01
C PRO A 49 3.82 -3.36 15.25
N ALA A 50 5.02 -3.24 15.82
CA ALA A 50 6.23 -3.84 15.29
C ALA A 50 6.22 -5.37 15.41
N LEU A 51 7.03 -6.03 14.59
CA LEU A 51 7.26 -7.48 14.69
C LEU A 51 8.48 -7.77 15.55
N LEU A 52 8.43 -8.86 16.31
CA LEU A 52 9.51 -9.37 17.13
C LEU A 52 10.38 -10.32 16.31
N PHE A 53 11.68 -10.08 16.32
CA PHE A 53 12.70 -10.87 15.66
C PHE A 53 13.72 -11.36 16.68
N VAL A 54 14.42 -12.43 16.37
CA VAL A 54 15.60 -12.90 17.10
C VAL A 54 16.80 -12.96 16.16
N LYS A 55 17.92 -12.38 16.58
CA LYS A 55 19.20 -12.48 15.88
C LYS A 55 20.13 -13.38 16.68
N THR A 56 20.52 -14.51 16.12
CA THR A 56 21.57 -15.36 16.68
C THR A 56 22.93 -14.87 16.18
N SER A 57 23.95 -14.89 17.03
CA SER A 57 25.33 -14.64 16.63
C SER A 57 26.08 -15.96 16.62
N GLN A 58 27.00 -16.16 15.67
CA GLN A 58 27.83 -17.38 15.64
C GLN A 58 28.49 -17.60 17.01
N GLY A 59 28.27 -18.78 17.60
CA GLY A 59 28.85 -19.19 18.88
C GLY A 59 28.07 -18.79 20.16
N LYS A 60 26.88 -18.18 20.06
CA LYS A 60 25.97 -18.00 21.19
C LYS A 60 24.69 -18.82 20.98
N GLU A 61 24.36 -19.68 21.95
CA GLU A 61 23.11 -20.47 21.91
C GLU A 61 21.86 -19.59 22.04
N GLU A 62 21.94 -18.48 22.80
CA GLU A 62 20.82 -17.55 22.96
C GLU A 62 20.95 -16.33 22.04
N GLY A 63 20.07 -16.24 21.04
CA GLY A 63 19.91 -15.06 20.20
C GLY A 63 19.26 -13.90 20.96
N ARG A 64 19.56 -12.65 20.56
CA ARG A 64 18.96 -11.46 21.17
C ARG A 64 17.74 -11.00 20.38
N ARG A 65 16.66 -10.70 21.09
CA ARG A 65 15.36 -10.33 20.51
C ARG A 65 15.19 -8.83 20.35
N PHE A 66 14.55 -8.41 19.27
CA PHE A 66 14.30 -6.99 18.97
C PHE A 66 13.03 -6.79 18.14
N TYR A 67 12.46 -5.59 18.24
CA TYR A 67 11.33 -5.13 17.46
C TYR A 67 11.77 -4.31 16.26
N ALA A 68 11.15 -4.55 15.09
CA ALA A 68 11.35 -3.75 13.88
C ALA A 68 10.04 -3.57 13.09
N CYS A 69 10.04 -2.61 12.15
CA CYS A 69 8.87 -2.30 11.32
C CYS A 69 8.34 -3.55 10.60
N SER A 70 7.01 -3.71 10.59
CA SER A 70 6.33 -4.82 9.91
C SER A 70 6.19 -4.62 8.40
N ALA A 71 6.06 -3.36 7.95
CA ALA A 71 5.75 -3.02 6.56
C ALA A 71 6.97 -2.53 5.75
N CYS A 72 8.00 -2.00 6.40
CA CYS A 72 9.18 -1.45 5.73
C CYS A 72 10.40 -2.33 6.04
N ARG A 73 11.05 -2.86 5.01
CA ARG A 73 12.28 -3.64 5.15
C ARG A 73 13.52 -2.77 5.21
N ASP A 74 13.48 -1.59 4.57
CA ASP A 74 14.57 -0.62 4.65
C ASP A 74 14.36 0.30 5.86
N ARG A 75 15.44 0.50 6.63
CA ARG A 75 15.43 1.44 7.75
C ARG A 75 15.36 2.90 7.30
N LYS A 76 15.61 3.18 6.02
CA LYS A 76 15.42 4.51 5.43
C LYS A 76 13.94 4.89 5.34
N ASP A 77 13.07 3.92 5.10
CA ASP A 77 11.63 4.13 4.97
C ASP A 77 10.94 4.11 6.35
N CYS A 78 11.40 3.25 7.26
CA CYS A 78 11.02 3.31 8.67
C CYS A 78 12.18 2.84 9.56
N ASN A 79 12.78 3.76 10.30
CA ASN A 79 13.98 3.49 11.11
C ASN A 79 13.67 2.85 12.48
N PHE A 80 12.44 2.38 12.70
CA PHE A 80 12.02 1.84 13.98
C PHE A 80 12.83 0.60 14.36
N PHE A 81 13.48 0.65 15.53
CA PHE A 81 14.21 -0.46 16.13
C PHE A 81 14.21 -0.32 17.65
N GLN A 82 14.03 -1.42 18.36
CA GLN A 82 14.11 -1.47 19.83
C GLN A 82 14.47 -2.89 20.28
N TRP A 83 15.43 -3.05 21.18
CA TRP A 83 15.67 -4.38 21.78
C TRP A 83 14.53 -4.76 22.74
N GLU A 84 14.17 -6.04 22.82
CA GLU A 84 13.07 -6.48 23.69
C GLU A 84 13.32 -6.16 25.17
N ASP A 85 14.58 -6.25 25.60
CA ASP A 85 15.06 -5.96 26.96
C ASP A 85 15.38 -4.48 27.21
N GLU A 86 15.24 -3.61 26.21
CA GLU A 86 15.53 -2.18 26.33
C GLU A 86 14.47 -1.46 27.16
N LYS A 87 14.89 -0.87 28.29
CA LYS A 87 14.05 0.06 29.06
C LYS A 87 14.01 1.41 28.35
N VAL A 88 12.84 1.78 27.83
CA VAL A 88 12.61 3.06 27.15
C VAL A 88 12.14 4.09 28.17
N SER A 89 12.75 5.28 28.16
CA SER A 89 12.33 6.39 29.03
C SER A 89 11.01 7.00 28.54
N GLU A 90 10.26 7.62 29.46
CA GLU A 90 9.00 8.31 29.15
C GLU A 90 9.16 9.35 28.02
N THR A 91 10.24 10.13 28.06
CA THR A 91 10.55 11.12 27.01
C THR A 91 10.70 10.49 25.62
N ARG A 92 11.30 9.29 25.53
CA ARG A 92 11.43 8.57 24.25
C ARG A 92 10.11 7.97 23.78
N LEU A 93 9.21 7.60 24.70
CA LEU A 93 7.86 7.15 24.37
C LEU A 93 7.03 8.30 23.78
N VAL A 94 7.01 9.46 24.44
CA VAL A 94 6.30 10.65 23.95
C VAL A 94 6.83 11.10 22.58
N ALA A 95 8.16 11.17 22.42
CA ALA A 95 8.76 11.55 21.13
C ALA A 95 8.41 10.56 20.00
N ARG A 96 8.28 9.27 20.33
CA ARG A 96 7.85 8.24 19.37
C ARG A 96 6.39 8.39 18.99
N GLU A 97 5.50 8.65 19.95
CA GLU A 97 4.08 8.86 19.68
C GLU A 97 3.86 10.08 18.79
N GLU A 98 4.58 11.17 19.06
CA GLU A 98 4.58 12.36 18.21
C GLU A 98 5.10 12.06 16.79
N TYR A 99 6.22 11.35 16.67
CA TYR A 99 6.74 10.90 15.38
C TYR A 99 5.71 10.06 14.63
N ASN A 100 5.11 9.06 15.29
CA ASN A 100 4.11 8.17 14.68
C ASN A 100 2.88 8.95 14.19
N ARG A 101 2.42 9.94 14.96
CA ARG A 101 1.29 10.81 14.60
C ARG A 101 1.61 11.69 13.39
N ASN A 102 2.82 12.26 13.34
CA ASN A 102 3.24 13.14 12.24
C ASN A 102 3.48 12.40 10.92
N HIS A 103 3.61 11.07 10.96
CA HIS A 103 3.75 10.21 9.78
C HIS A 103 2.41 9.57 9.36
N GLN A 104 1.30 9.90 10.02
CA GLN A 104 -0.03 9.52 9.55
C GLN A 104 -0.45 10.39 8.35
N PRO A 105 -1.34 9.89 7.48
CA PRO A 105 -1.88 10.68 6.39
C PRO A 105 -2.54 11.99 6.86
N PRO A 106 -2.44 13.07 6.06
CA PRO A 106 -2.97 14.38 6.45
C PRO A 106 -4.50 14.44 6.51
N PHE A 107 -5.19 13.50 5.85
CA PHE A 107 -6.63 13.37 5.87
C PHE A 107 -7.02 12.02 6.47
N THR A 108 -8.07 12.00 7.26
CA THR A 108 -8.76 10.77 7.67
C THR A 108 -9.53 10.17 6.48
N HIS A 109 -9.86 8.88 6.52
CA HIS A 109 -10.65 8.25 5.46
C HIS A 109 -12.02 8.92 5.30
N ARG A 110 -12.72 9.23 6.40
CA ARG A 110 -13.98 9.96 6.37
C ARG A 110 -13.88 11.31 5.66
N GLN A 111 -12.83 12.10 5.93
CA GLN A 111 -12.59 13.35 5.22
C GLN A 111 -12.35 13.12 3.73
N ASN A 112 -11.62 12.08 3.37
CA ASN A 112 -11.41 11.69 1.97
C ASN A 112 -12.71 11.28 1.27
N VAL A 113 -13.62 10.58 1.95
CA VAL A 113 -14.96 10.26 1.43
C VAL A 113 -15.80 11.52 1.21
N GLU A 114 -15.80 12.46 2.16
CA GLU A 114 -16.49 13.75 2.03
C GLU A 114 -15.91 14.58 0.88
N ARG A 115 -14.58 14.63 0.76
CA ARG A 115 -13.88 15.25 -0.38
C ARG A 115 -14.30 14.61 -1.69
N TYR A 116 -14.31 13.27 -1.79
CA TYR A 116 -14.72 12.58 -3.01
C TYR A 116 -16.14 12.94 -3.44
N LYS A 117 -17.10 12.91 -2.50
CA LYS A 117 -18.50 13.28 -2.75
C LYS A 117 -18.64 14.71 -3.30
N ASN A 118 -17.88 15.66 -2.77
CA ASN A 118 -17.90 17.03 -3.25
C ASN A 118 -17.15 17.18 -4.59
N PHE A 119 -16.08 16.42 -4.79
CA PHE A 119 -15.27 16.45 -6.01
C PHE A 119 -16.05 15.97 -7.24
N VAL A 120 -16.85 14.90 -7.11
CA VAL A 120 -17.67 14.37 -8.22
C VAL A 120 -18.79 15.34 -8.64
N LEU A 121 -19.17 16.29 -7.78
CA LEU A 121 -20.17 17.33 -8.09
C LEU A 121 -19.57 18.54 -8.83
N LEU A 122 -18.24 18.68 -8.84
CA LEU A 122 -17.59 19.77 -9.57
C LEU A 122 -17.84 19.63 -11.08
N PRO A 123 -17.92 20.75 -11.84
CA PRO A 123 -17.83 20.71 -13.30
C PRO A 123 -16.55 19.99 -13.76
N LEU A 124 -16.60 19.29 -14.89
CA LEU A 124 -15.47 18.52 -15.40
C LEU A 124 -14.18 19.36 -15.49
N SER A 125 -14.30 20.60 -15.97
CA SER A 125 -13.18 21.57 -16.08
C SER A 125 -12.51 21.95 -14.76
N LYS A 126 -13.17 21.67 -13.63
CA LYS A 126 -12.66 21.95 -12.28
C LYS A 126 -12.14 20.70 -11.55
N ARG A 127 -12.19 19.53 -12.18
CA ARG A 127 -11.67 18.28 -11.62
C ARG A 127 -10.21 18.11 -12.02
N ARG A 128 -9.31 18.32 -11.07
CA ARG A 128 -7.86 18.14 -11.26
C ARG A 128 -7.32 17.09 -10.31
N PHE A 129 -6.31 16.36 -10.77
CA PHE A 129 -5.53 15.43 -9.96
C PHE A 129 -4.06 15.83 -10.06
N CYS A 130 -3.40 16.05 -8.93
CA CYS A 130 -1.97 16.38 -8.89
C CYS A 130 -1.13 15.10 -8.92
N GLN A 131 -0.25 14.99 -9.91
CA GLN A 131 0.56 13.79 -10.12
C GLN A 131 1.73 13.67 -9.13
N GLU A 132 2.24 14.77 -8.59
CA GLU A 132 3.30 14.68 -7.57
C GLU A 132 2.72 14.39 -6.18
N CYS A 133 1.67 15.11 -5.79
CA CYS A 133 1.03 14.89 -4.49
C CYS A 133 0.12 13.67 -4.45
N GLN A 134 -0.24 13.11 -5.61
CA GLN A 134 -1.15 11.97 -5.76
C GLN A 134 -2.52 12.22 -5.12
N GLN A 135 -3.07 13.42 -5.35
CA GLN A 135 -4.28 13.92 -4.69
C GLN A 135 -5.29 14.53 -5.66
N LEU A 136 -6.58 14.28 -5.41
CA LEU A 136 -7.70 15.02 -6.00
C LEU A 136 -7.73 16.43 -5.44
N LEU A 137 -7.78 17.43 -6.34
CA LEU A 137 -7.67 18.84 -5.98
C LEU A 137 -8.93 19.64 -6.25
N PHE A 138 -9.35 20.39 -5.24
CA PHE A 138 -10.36 21.43 -5.36
C PHE A 138 -9.78 22.74 -5.92
N PRO A 139 -10.61 23.60 -6.54
CA PRO A 139 -10.17 24.90 -7.04
C PRO A 139 -9.42 25.76 -6.01
N ALA A 140 -9.83 25.72 -4.74
CA ALA A 140 -9.19 26.46 -3.65
C ALA A 140 -7.77 25.96 -3.31
N GLU A 141 -7.40 24.77 -3.79
CA GLU A 141 -6.11 24.14 -3.49
C GLU A 141 -5.10 24.38 -4.61
N TRP A 142 -5.52 24.85 -5.79
CA TRP A 142 -4.66 24.94 -6.98
C TRP A 142 -3.43 25.83 -6.78
N GLU A 143 -3.54 26.91 -6.00
CA GLU A 143 -2.43 27.84 -5.74
C GLU A 143 -1.23 27.15 -5.08
N LYS A 144 -1.47 26.16 -4.21
CA LYS A 144 -0.40 25.43 -3.52
C LYS A 144 0.31 24.41 -4.40
N HIS A 145 -0.21 24.17 -5.61
CA HIS A 145 0.29 23.16 -6.53
C HIS A 145 0.71 23.78 -7.87
N LEU A 146 0.83 25.10 -8.00
CA LEU A 146 1.05 25.76 -9.31
C LEU A 146 2.25 25.22 -10.09
N ASP A 147 3.31 24.81 -9.38
CA ASP A 147 4.54 24.26 -9.97
C ASP A 147 4.47 22.74 -10.22
N HIS A 148 3.31 22.12 -9.96
CA HIS A 148 3.12 20.68 -10.08
C HIS A 148 2.47 20.27 -11.41
N GLN A 149 2.68 19.00 -11.79
CA GLN A 149 2.00 18.37 -12.91
C GLN A 149 0.59 17.91 -12.51
N PHE A 150 -0.35 18.10 -13.46
CA PHE A 150 -1.75 17.78 -13.25
C PHE A 150 -2.34 16.98 -14.40
N LEU A 151 -3.23 16.07 -14.03
CA LEU A 151 -4.27 15.57 -14.92
C LEU A 151 -5.52 16.44 -14.74
N CYS A 152 -6.06 16.93 -15.85
CA CYS A 152 -7.26 17.77 -15.88
C CYS A 152 -8.46 16.98 -16.42
N ASN A 153 -9.66 17.50 -16.19
CA ASN A 153 -10.91 16.95 -16.72
C ASN A 153 -11.13 15.49 -16.30
N ILE A 154 -10.89 15.17 -15.02
CA ILE A 154 -11.00 13.80 -14.52
C ILE A 154 -12.47 13.33 -14.57
N SER A 155 -12.73 12.32 -15.41
CA SER A 155 -14.03 11.70 -15.57
C SER A 155 -14.37 10.77 -14.41
N ILE A 156 -15.66 10.46 -14.23
CA ILE A 156 -16.11 9.47 -13.24
C ILE A 156 -15.53 8.08 -13.54
N ALA A 157 -15.36 7.73 -14.82
CA ALA A 157 -14.75 6.47 -15.23
C ALA A 157 -13.28 6.35 -14.75
N GLN A 158 -12.51 7.43 -14.85
CA GLN A 158 -11.14 7.48 -14.31
C GLN A 158 -11.12 7.41 -12.78
N LEU A 159 -12.07 8.06 -12.10
CA LEU A 159 -12.19 7.97 -10.63
C LEU A 159 -12.53 6.55 -10.15
N LYS A 160 -13.19 5.74 -10.98
CA LYS A 160 -13.47 4.31 -10.73
C LYS A 160 -12.30 3.39 -11.09
N SER A 161 -11.21 3.93 -11.64
CA SER A 161 -9.98 3.20 -11.97
C SER A 161 -8.74 3.89 -11.35
N PRO A 162 -8.64 4.01 -10.01
CA PRO A 162 -7.58 4.79 -9.38
C PRO A 162 -6.16 4.37 -9.75
N SER A 163 -5.90 3.09 -10.08
CA SER A 163 -4.59 2.63 -10.54
C SER A 163 -4.13 3.26 -11.85
N GLN A 164 -5.01 3.94 -12.58
CA GLN A 164 -4.68 4.67 -13.82
C GLN A 164 -4.37 6.15 -13.53
N LEU A 165 -4.69 6.63 -12.32
CA LEU A 165 -4.39 7.98 -11.84
C LEU A 165 -3.17 7.95 -10.91
N LEU A 166 -3.15 6.98 -10.00
CA LEU A 166 -2.06 6.75 -9.06
C LEU A 166 -0.92 6.03 -9.78
N TYR A 167 0.31 6.56 -9.67
CA TYR A 167 1.47 5.78 -10.08
C TYR A 167 1.70 4.64 -9.08
N PRO A 168 2.17 3.46 -9.55
CA PRO A 168 2.46 2.33 -8.67
C PRO A 168 3.64 2.63 -7.73
N LEU A 169 3.54 2.24 -6.46
CA LEU A 169 4.64 2.29 -5.50
C LEU A 169 5.51 1.03 -5.64
N GLU A 170 6.44 1.05 -6.58
CA GLU A 170 7.18 -0.14 -7.01
C GLU A 170 8.36 -0.54 -6.11
N ASN A 171 8.67 0.27 -5.08
CA ASN A 171 9.77 -0.03 -4.17
C ASN A 171 9.53 -1.40 -3.48
N LYS A 172 10.37 -2.38 -3.86
CA LYS A 172 10.32 -3.78 -3.39
C LYS A 172 10.49 -3.93 -1.88
N LYS A 173 11.05 -2.91 -1.21
CA LYS A 173 11.32 -2.91 0.23
C LYS A 173 10.18 -2.35 1.07
N THR A 174 9.18 -1.72 0.45
CA THR A 174 8.00 -1.15 1.12
C THR A 174 6.72 -1.75 0.55
N ASN A 175 6.20 -1.17 -0.53
CA ASN A 175 4.89 -1.46 -1.08
C ASN A 175 4.93 -2.61 -2.10
N ALA A 176 6.00 -2.67 -2.91
CA ALA A 176 6.17 -3.62 -4.01
C ALA A 176 4.90 -3.79 -4.87
N GLN A 177 4.26 -2.67 -5.23
CA GLN A 177 2.98 -2.67 -5.90
C GLN A 177 3.14 -3.08 -7.38
N TYR A 178 2.87 -4.35 -7.67
CA TYR A 178 2.82 -4.87 -9.04
C TYR A 178 1.35 -5.06 -9.43
N LEU A 179 0.87 -4.22 -10.33
CA LEU A 179 -0.54 -4.21 -10.69
C LEU A 179 -0.85 -5.32 -11.69
N PHE A 180 -1.91 -6.09 -11.47
CA PHE A 180 -2.39 -7.08 -12.42
C PHE A 180 -2.68 -6.47 -13.80
N ALA A 181 -2.32 -7.21 -14.85
CA ALA A 181 -2.75 -6.89 -16.20
C ALA A 181 -4.25 -7.14 -16.38
N ASP A 182 -4.87 -6.40 -17.28
CA ASP A 182 -6.32 -6.43 -17.52
C ASP A 182 -6.83 -7.84 -17.83
N ARG A 183 -6.06 -8.61 -18.62
CA ARG A 183 -6.40 -9.99 -18.94
C ARG A 183 -6.47 -10.88 -17.70
N SER A 184 -5.54 -10.72 -16.76
CA SER A 184 -5.51 -11.49 -15.51
C SER A 184 -6.66 -11.09 -14.59
N CYS A 185 -6.90 -9.78 -14.44
CA CYS A 185 -8.06 -9.30 -13.67
C CYS A 185 -9.37 -9.81 -14.24
N GLN A 186 -9.54 -9.75 -15.56
CA GLN A 186 -10.76 -10.21 -16.22
C GLN A 186 -10.98 -11.69 -15.98
N PHE A 187 -9.94 -12.51 -16.18
CA PHE A 187 -9.97 -13.94 -15.87
C PHE A 187 -10.35 -14.20 -14.40
N LEU A 188 -9.71 -13.51 -13.45
CA LEU A 188 -10.00 -13.69 -12.02
C LEU A 188 -11.45 -13.32 -11.68
N VAL A 189 -11.96 -12.21 -12.22
CA VAL A 189 -13.36 -11.80 -12.00
C VAL A 189 -14.33 -12.84 -12.56
N ASP A 190 -14.08 -13.33 -13.78
CA ASP A 190 -14.94 -14.31 -14.44
C ASP A 190 -14.92 -15.64 -13.67
N LEU A 191 -13.74 -16.10 -13.25
CA LEU A 191 -13.59 -17.30 -12.41
C LEU A 191 -14.32 -17.17 -11.08
N ILE A 192 -14.23 -16.02 -10.40
CA ILE A 192 -14.94 -15.75 -9.14
C ILE A 192 -16.46 -15.86 -9.32
N ILE A 193 -16.97 -15.35 -10.45
CA ILE A 193 -18.41 -15.41 -10.78
C ILE A 193 -18.83 -16.85 -11.07
N ASP A 194 -18.06 -17.58 -11.88
CA ASP A 194 -18.35 -18.96 -12.26
C ASP A 194 -18.34 -19.90 -11.05
N LEU A 195 -17.48 -19.64 -10.06
CA LEU A 195 -17.44 -20.33 -8.78
C LEU A 195 -18.58 -19.92 -7.83
N GLY A 196 -19.42 -18.96 -8.21
CA GLY A 196 -20.61 -18.54 -7.47
C GLY A 196 -20.33 -17.59 -6.29
N PHE A 197 -19.15 -16.99 -6.22
CA PHE A 197 -18.82 -15.99 -5.20
C PHE A 197 -19.52 -14.66 -5.48
N ARG A 198 -19.90 -13.94 -4.42
CA ARG A 198 -20.57 -12.63 -4.49
C ARG A 198 -19.85 -11.55 -3.71
N ARG A 199 -18.86 -11.92 -2.90
CA ARG A 199 -18.06 -10.99 -2.12
C ARG A 199 -16.59 -11.37 -2.21
N VAL A 200 -15.75 -10.40 -2.55
CA VAL A 200 -14.31 -10.56 -2.69
C VAL A 200 -13.62 -9.68 -1.66
N LEU A 201 -13.00 -10.28 -0.66
CA LEU A 201 -12.09 -9.57 0.22
C LEU A 201 -10.75 -9.44 -0.52
N SER A 202 -10.48 -8.26 -1.07
CA SER A 202 -9.29 -7.93 -1.84
C SER A 202 -8.19 -7.44 -0.90
N VAL A 203 -7.17 -8.26 -0.63
CA VAL A 203 -6.08 -7.91 0.29
C VAL A 203 -4.81 -7.62 -0.52
N GLY A 204 -4.51 -6.34 -0.75
CA GLY A 204 -3.40 -5.90 -1.59
C GLY A 204 -3.64 -6.04 -3.10
N THR A 205 -4.90 -6.09 -3.55
CA THR A 205 -5.24 -6.31 -4.97
C THR A 205 -6.08 -5.17 -5.57
N PRO A 206 -5.55 -3.94 -5.66
CA PRO A 206 -6.32 -2.76 -6.07
C PRO A 206 -6.91 -2.88 -7.48
N ARG A 207 -6.19 -3.44 -8.48
CA ARG A 207 -6.72 -3.65 -9.84
C ARG A 207 -7.92 -4.58 -9.90
N LEU A 208 -7.89 -5.66 -9.11
CA LEU A 208 -9.01 -6.59 -9.05
C LEU A 208 -10.23 -5.91 -8.44
N HIS A 209 -10.03 -5.16 -7.35
CA HIS A 209 -11.07 -4.37 -6.71
C HIS A 209 -11.69 -3.36 -7.70
N GLU A 210 -10.87 -2.59 -8.40
CA GLU A 210 -11.31 -1.64 -9.45
C GLU A 210 -12.16 -2.30 -10.51
N MET A 211 -11.72 -3.44 -11.05
CA MET A 211 -12.47 -4.14 -12.08
C MET A 211 -13.84 -4.60 -11.56
N ILE A 212 -13.91 -5.09 -10.31
CA ILE A 212 -15.18 -5.43 -9.67
C ILE A 212 -16.06 -4.19 -9.52
N GLN A 213 -15.53 -3.07 -9.01
CA GLN A 213 -16.28 -1.83 -8.81
C GLN A 213 -16.80 -1.22 -10.13
N SER A 214 -16.00 -1.27 -11.18
CA SER A 214 -16.40 -0.78 -12.51
C SER A 214 -17.58 -1.57 -13.09
N LYS A 215 -17.69 -2.86 -12.76
CA LYS A 215 -18.79 -3.73 -13.19
C LYS A 215 -20.01 -3.64 -12.27
N ALA A 216 -19.85 -3.18 -11.02
CA ALA A 216 -20.92 -3.11 -10.02
C ALA A 216 -22.10 -2.20 -10.40
N SER A 217 -21.94 -1.27 -11.34
CA SER A 217 -23.05 -0.46 -11.85
C SER A 217 -23.92 -1.17 -12.89
N ARG A 218 -23.59 -2.39 -13.30
CA ARG A 218 -24.41 -3.18 -14.22
C ARG A 218 -25.44 -3.98 -13.43
N GLU A 219 -26.70 -3.97 -13.87
CA GLU A 219 -27.81 -4.64 -13.17
C GLU A 219 -27.63 -6.17 -13.04
N ASP A 220 -26.87 -6.78 -13.96
CA ASP A 220 -26.57 -8.21 -13.99
C ASP A 220 -25.40 -8.61 -13.07
N PHE A 221 -24.61 -7.65 -12.58
CA PHE A 221 -23.40 -7.91 -11.82
C PHE A 221 -23.66 -7.81 -10.31
N ARG A 222 -23.41 -8.90 -9.59
CA ARG A 222 -23.73 -9.01 -8.14
C ARG A 222 -22.52 -9.23 -7.23
N VAL A 223 -21.30 -9.03 -7.74
CA VAL A 223 -20.08 -9.19 -6.94
C VAL A 223 -19.73 -7.85 -6.30
N ARG A 224 -19.48 -7.86 -4.98
CA ARG A 224 -18.95 -6.71 -4.24
C ARG A 224 -17.53 -6.99 -3.79
N SER A 225 -16.74 -5.94 -3.57
CA SER A 225 -15.39 -6.07 -3.05
C SER A 225 -15.12 -5.06 -1.94
N LEU A 226 -14.30 -5.49 -0.97
CA LEU A 226 -13.69 -4.64 0.05
C LEU A 226 -12.17 -4.73 -0.13
N LEU A 227 -11.50 -3.60 -0.32
CA LEU A 227 -10.05 -3.51 -0.46
C LEU A 227 -9.39 -3.24 0.89
N LEU A 228 -8.55 -4.18 1.34
CA LEU A 228 -7.62 -3.98 2.44
C LEU A 228 -6.23 -3.69 1.84
N ASP A 229 -5.72 -2.47 2.01
CA ASP A 229 -4.40 -2.09 1.48
C ASP A 229 -3.69 -1.11 2.41
N ILE A 230 -2.36 -1.11 2.36
CA ILE A 230 -1.52 -0.17 3.10
C ILE A 230 -1.37 1.16 2.35
N ASP A 231 -1.61 1.17 1.04
CA ASP A 231 -1.58 2.39 0.23
C ASP A 231 -2.82 3.25 0.49
N PHE A 232 -2.71 4.16 1.47
CA PHE A 232 -3.79 5.06 1.85
C PHE A 232 -4.25 6.00 0.72
N ARG A 233 -3.49 6.14 -0.38
CA ARG A 233 -3.89 6.98 -1.53
C ARG A 233 -5.21 6.51 -2.14
N TYR A 234 -5.58 5.23 -2.01
CA TYR A 234 -6.87 4.71 -2.47
C TYR A 234 -8.08 5.22 -1.66
N SER A 235 -7.87 5.67 -0.42
CA SER A 235 -8.96 6.14 0.46
C SER A 235 -9.73 7.35 -0.09
N GLN A 236 -9.13 8.13 -1.01
CA GLN A 236 -9.78 9.28 -1.66
C GLN A 236 -10.72 8.90 -2.80
N PHE A 237 -10.81 7.62 -3.18
CA PHE A 237 -11.64 7.14 -4.28
C PHE A 237 -12.75 6.20 -3.84
N TYR A 238 -12.65 5.65 -2.62
CA TYR A 238 -13.53 4.60 -2.11
C TYR A 238 -14.16 4.98 -0.78
N THR A 239 -15.39 4.51 -0.58
CA THR A 239 -16.11 4.66 0.68
C THR A 239 -15.52 3.78 1.79
N GLU A 240 -15.95 4.00 3.03
CA GLU A 240 -15.57 3.19 4.20
C GLU A 240 -16.03 1.72 4.10
N ASP A 241 -17.02 1.44 3.24
CA ASP A 241 -17.49 0.07 2.95
C ASP A 241 -16.71 -0.61 1.80
N GLU A 242 -15.85 0.13 1.11
CA GLU A 242 -15.11 -0.34 -0.07
C GLU A 242 -13.59 -0.40 0.16
N PHE A 243 -13.07 0.35 1.14
CA PHE A 243 -11.65 0.40 1.46
C PHE A 243 -11.40 0.42 2.97
N CYS A 244 -10.35 -0.28 3.42
CA CYS A 244 -9.78 -0.11 4.75
C CYS A 244 -8.26 0.04 4.65
N HIS A 245 -7.72 1.07 5.30
CA HIS A 245 -6.29 1.21 5.49
C HIS A 245 -5.81 0.11 6.44
N TYR A 246 -5.03 -0.84 5.91
CA TYR A 246 -4.72 -2.09 6.57
C TYR A 246 -3.28 -2.53 6.29
N ASN A 247 -2.57 -2.95 7.33
CA ASN A 247 -1.26 -3.56 7.21
C ASN A 247 -1.35 -5.09 7.34
N MET A 248 -1.09 -5.77 6.24
CA MET A 248 -1.16 -7.24 6.13
C MET A 248 -0.05 -8.00 6.87
N PHE A 249 1.04 -7.35 7.29
CA PHE A 249 2.12 -8.01 8.04
C PHE A 249 1.85 -8.10 9.54
N ASN A 250 0.97 -7.26 10.08
CA ASN A 250 0.65 -7.24 11.51
C ASN A 250 -0.86 -7.24 11.81
N HIS A 251 -1.72 -7.40 10.80
CA HIS A 251 -3.18 -7.35 10.94
C HIS A 251 -3.66 -6.06 11.62
N TYR A 252 -3.06 -4.92 11.27
CA TYR A 252 -3.38 -3.63 11.87
C TYR A 252 -4.33 -2.84 10.98
N PHE A 253 -5.46 -2.41 11.56
CA PHE A 253 -6.41 -1.49 10.93
C PHE A 253 -6.15 -0.07 11.44
N PHE A 254 -5.72 0.82 10.56
CA PHE A 254 -5.40 2.20 10.92
C PHE A 254 -6.66 3.02 11.28
N GLY A 255 -7.82 2.62 10.75
CA GLY A 255 -9.12 3.18 11.15
C GLY A 255 -9.64 2.66 12.50
N GLY A 256 -8.84 1.87 13.22
CA GLY A 256 -9.21 1.28 14.51
C GLY A 256 -10.44 0.37 14.41
N GLU A 257 -11.24 0.38 15.48
CA GLU A 257 -12.43 -0.48 15.64
C GLU A 257 -13.44 -0.32 14.50
N ALA A 258 -13.62 0.90 13.99
CA ALA A 258 -14.58 1.15 12.91
C ALA A 258 -14.21 0.41 11.63
N ALA A 259 -12.93 0.45 11.23
CA ALA A 259 -12.44 -0.26 10.05
C ALA A 259 -12.39 -1.78 10.26
N TYR A 260 -12.05 -2.22 11.47
CA TYR A 260 -12.12 -3.64 11.85
C TYR A 260 -13.55 -4.17 11.71
N GLU A 261 -14.53 -3.45 12.26
CA GLU A 261 -15.95 -3.81 12.19
C GLU A 261 -16.51 -3.74 10.77
N ALA A 262 -16.07 -2.81 9.93
CA ALA A 262 -16.43 -2.77 8.52
C ALA A 262 -16.00 -4.06 7.80
N CYS A 263 -14.76 -4.50 8.03
CA CYS A 263 -14.24 -5.77 7.51
C CYS A 263 -15.02 -6.97 8.05
N ARG A 264 -15.24 -7.03 9.37
CA ARG A 264 -16.00 -8.10 10.01
C ARG A 264 -17.43 -8.21 9.45
N LYS A 265 -18.14 -7.08 9.35
CA LYS A 265 -19.48 -7.03 8.75
C LYS A 265 -19.46 -7.50 7.31
N PHE A 266 -18.49 -7.10 6.50
CA PHE A 266 -18.35 -7.57 5.12
C PHE A 266 -18.20 -9.10 5.04
N LEU A 267 -17.38 -9.69 5.92
CA LEU A 267 -17.18 -11.14 6.00
C LEU A 267 -18.43 -11.87 6.51
N HIS A 268 -19.17 -11.29 7.46
CA HIS A 268 -20.31 -11.93 8.12
C HIS A 268 -21.63 -11.83 7.35
N GLN A 269 -21.74 -10.92 6.38
CA GLN A 269 -22.91 -10.80 5.50
C GLN A 269 -23.32 -12.16 4.91
N ASP A 270 -24.62 -12.33 4.64
CA ASP A 270 -25.22 -13.58 4.16
C ASP A 270 -24.75 -14.84 4.94
N ASN A 271 -24.55 -14.71 6.26
CA ASN A 271 -24.04 -15.77 7.13
C ASN A 271 -22.71 -16.38 6.63
N GLY A 272 -21.80 -15.51 6.19
CA GLY A 272 -20.49 -15.90 5.65
C GLY A 272 -20.52 -16.57 4.27
N GLY A 273 -21.68 -16.76 3.64
CA GLY A 273 -21.79 -17.51 2.39
C GLY A 273 -21.32 -16.71 1.16
N ARG A 274 -20.62 -17.37 0.21
CA ARG A 274 -20.19 -16.78 -1.08
C ARG A 274 -19.15 -15.64 -0.94
N VAL A 275 -18.26 -15.75 0.04
CA VAL A 275 -17.08 -14.88 0.20
C VAL A 275 -15.82 -15.64 -0.24
N ILE A 276 -14.92 -14.95 -0.93
CA ILE A 276 -13.55 -15.41 -1.24
C ILE A 276 -12.55 -14.32 -0.85
N MET A 277 -11.41 -14.70 -0.28
CA MET A 277 -10.27 -13.81 -0.08
C MET A 277 -9.32 -13.92 -1.27
N VAL A 278 -8.93 -12.80 -1.87
CA VAL A 278 -7.93 -12.77 -2.94
C VAL A 278 -6.81 -11.84 -2.50
N THR A 279 -5.57 -12.34 -2.52
CA THR A 279 -4.41 -11.58 -2.07
C THR A 279 -3.23 -11.69 -3.02
N ASP A 280 -2.49 -10.59 -3.12
CA ASP A 280 -1.21 -10.47 -3.85
C ASP A 280 -0.21 -9.71 -2.97
N PRO A 281 0.31 -10.34 -1.91
CA PRO A 281 1.16 -9.66 -0.95
C PRO A 281 2.60 -9.49 -1.48
N PRO A 282 3.36 -8.51 -0.97
CA PRO A 282 4.72 -8.27 -1.43
C PRO A 282 5.68 -9.42 -1.05
N PHE A 283 6.22 -10.11 -2.07
CA PHE A 283 6.88 -11.42 -1.92
C PHE A 283 8.19 -11.47 -1.14
N GLY A 284 8.97 -10.38 -1.08
CA GLY A 284 10.30 -10.43 -0.45
C GLY A 284 10.30 -10.46 1.08
N GLY A 285 9.19 -10.78 1.74
CA GLY A 285 9.01 -10.55 3.18
C GLY A 285 8.16 -11.62 3.84
N LEU A 286 8.69 -12.14 4.95
CA LEU A 286 7.97 -12.70 6.10
C LEU A 286 6.65 -13.43 5.78
N VAL A 287 6.72 -14.50 4.97
CA VAL A 287 5.56 -15.34 4.61
C VAL A 287 4.79 -15.79 5.86
N GLY A 288 5.49 -16.09 6.96
CA GLY A 288 4.85 -16.42 8.24
C GLY A 288 4.02 -15.28 8.84
N ALA A 289 4.44 -14.02 8.70
CA ALA A 289 3.65 -12.86 9.16
C ALA A 289 2.39 -12.68 8.31
N LEU A 290 2.50 -12.84 6.98
CA LEU A 290 1.36 -12.80 6.06
C LEU A 290 0.36 -13.91 6.41
N ALA A 291 0.85 -15.15 6.55
CA ALA A 291 0.03 -16.29 6.93
C ALA A 291 -0.68 -16.08 8.27
N ALA A 292 0.00 -15.51 9.27
CA ALA A 292 -0.61 -15.19 10.57
C ALA A 292 -1.76 -14.18 10.42
N SER A 293 -1.60 -13.13 9.62
CA SER A 293 -2.66 -12.14 9.37
C SER A 293 -3.82 -12.74 8.56
N PHE A 294 -3.55 -13.58 7.57
CA PHE A 294 -4.60 -14.28 6.82
C PHE A 294 -5.39 -15.23 7.73
N LYS A 295 -4.73 -15.96 8.63
CA LYS A 295 -5.41 -16.79 9.64
C LYS A 295 -6.32 -15.98 10.57
N LYS A 296 -5.95 -14.73 10.90
CA LYS A 296 -6.83 -13.83 11.67
C LYS A 296 -8.08 -13.39 10.89
N LEU A 297 -7.93 -13.06 9.61
CA LEU A 297 -9.08 -12.77 8.72
C LEU A 297 -9.98 -14.00 8.54
N MET A 298 -9.38 -15.18 8.37
CA MET A 298 -10.13 -16.43 8.30
C MET A 298 -10.85 -16.73 9.61
N ALA A 299 -10.21 -16.52 10.77
CA ALA A 299 -10.84 -16.71 12.08
C ALA A 299 -12.04 -15.77 12.27
N MET A 300 -11.89 -14.50 11.89
CA MET A 300 -12.98 -13.53 11.86
C MET A 300 -14.16 -14.05 11.02
N TRP A 301 -13.91 -14.64 9.85
CA TRP A 301 -14.98 -15.23 9.02
C TRP A 301 -15.56 -16.53 9.62
N LYS A 302 -14.75 -17.38 10.27
CA LYS A 302 -15.19 -18.64 10.89
C LYS A 302 -16.20 -18.45 12.01
N GLU A 303 -16.27 -17.27 12.62
CA GLU A 303 -17.33 -16.89 13.57
C GLU A 303 -18.75 -17.06 13.00
N THR A 304 -18.90 -17.13 11.67
CA THR A 304 -20.17 -17.43 10.98
C THR A 304 -20.56 -18.91 10.99
N GLY A 305 -19.76 -19.78 11.60
CA GLY A 305 -20.01 -21.23 11.66
C GLY A 305 -19.56 -22.00 10.41
N LYS A 306 -18.69 -21.42 9.59
CA LYS A 306 -18.09 -22.05 8.40
C LYS A 306 -16.71 -22.63 8.71
N GLU A 307 -16.33 -23.70 8.01
CA GLU A 307 -15.13 -24.47 8.35
C GLU A 307 -13.83 -23.89 7.74
N GLU A 308 -13.83 -23.56 6.45
CA GLU A 308 -12.65 -23.08 5.73
C GLU A 308 -13.01 -21.97 4.73
N MET A 309 -12.27 -20.87 4.78
CA MET A 309 -12.50 -19.70 3.93
C MET A 309 -11.84 -19.94 2.57
N PRO A 310 -12.59 -19.86 1.45
CA PRO A 310 -12.00 -19.92 0.12
C PRO A 310 -11.02 -18.77 -0.08
N MET A 311 -9.83 -19.09 -0.61
CA MET A 311 -8.75 -18.12 -0.78
C MET A 311 -7.97 -18.36 -2.07
N PHE A 312 -7.69 -17.27 -2.80
CA PHE A 312 -6.63 -17.22 -3.81
C PHE A 312 -5.45 -16.44 -3.24
N TRP A 313 -4.36 -17.15 -2.97
CA TRP A 313 -3.07 -16.55 -2.66
C TRP A 313 -2.23 -16.49 -3.93
N ILE A 314 -2.23 -15.34 -4.59
CA ILE A 314 -1.41 -15.08 -5.77
C ILE A 314 0.00 -14.77 -5.27
N PHE A 315 0.96 -15.64 -5.60
CA PHE A 315 2.32 -15.55 -5.09
C PHE A 315 3.31 -16.26 -6.02
N PRO A 316 4.63 -15.95 -5.98
CA PRO A 316 5.60 -16.62 -6.83
C PRO A 316 5.69 -18.12 -6.54
N TYR A 317 5.68 -18.95 -7.59
CA TYR A 317 5.60 -20.41 -7.52
C TYR A 317 6.65 -21.07 -6.60
N PHE A 318 7.87 -20.51 -6.54
CA PHE A 318 8.96 -21.06 -5.73
C PHE A 318 8.78 -20.92 -4.22
N PHE A 319 7.68 -20.29 -3.76
CA PHE A 319 7.28 -20.23 -2.36
C PHE A 319 6.26 -21.30 -1.95
N GLU A 320 5.85 -22.19 -2.86
CA GLU A 320 4.84 -23.22 -2.60
C GLU A 320 5.12 -24.01 -1.31
N SER A 321 6.33 -24.54 -1.14
CA SER A 321 6.69 -25.31 0.06
C SER A 321 6.45 -24.54 1.36
N ARG A 322 6.84 -23.26 1.39
CA ARG A 322 6.63 -22.38 2.55
C ARG A 322 5.16 -22.04 2.77
N ILE A 323 4.36 -21.89 1.70
CA ILE A 323 2.91 -21.64 1.83
C ILE A 323 2.23 -22.88 2.43
N LEU A 324 2.59 -24.08 1.96
CA LEU A 324 2.02 -25.35 2.41
C LEU A 324 2.32 -25.64 3.89
N GLU A 325 3.44 -25.15 4.45
CA GLU A 325 3.71 -25.20 5.89
C GLU A 325 2.62 -24.50 6.72
N PHE A 326 2.03 -23.42 6.20
CA PHE A 326 0.98 -22.67 6.89
C PHE A 326 -0.43 -23.08 6.50
N PHE A 327 -0.63 -23.50 5.24
CA PHE A 327 -1.91 -23.88 4.66
C PHE A 327 -1.79 -25.19 3.85
N PRO A 328 -1.82 -26.35 4.53
CA PRO A 328 -1.61 -27.65 3.88
C PRO A 328 -2.70 -28.05 2.86
N SER A 329 -3.88 -27.41 2.93
CA SER A 329 -4.99 -27.63 2.00
C SER A 329 -4.82 -26.92 0.65
N PHE A 330 -3.79 -26.08 0.50
CA PHE A 330 -3.59 -25.30 -0.72
C PHE A 330 -3.02 -26.17 -1.83
N SER A 331 -3.26 -25.76 -3.07
CA SER A 331 -2.66 -26.39 -4.24
C SER A 331 -2.35 -25.30 -5.27
N MET A 332 -1.17 -25.34 -5.87
CA MET A 332 -0.78 -24.38 -6.89
C MET A 332 -1.46 -24.71 -8.22
N MET A 333 -2.05 -23.69 -8.85
CA MET A 333 -2.64 -23.79 -10.19
C MET A 333 -1.62 -23.35 -11.25
N ASP A 334 -1.69 -23.91 -12.46
CA ASP A 334 -0.76 -23.59 -13.56
C ASP A 334 -1.01 -22.23 -14.24
N TYR A 335 -2.03 -21.49 -13.82
CA TYR A 335 -2.36 -20.20 -14.42
C TYR A 335 -1.29 -19.14 -14.13
N GLN A 336 -0.65 -18.65 -15.19
CA GLN A 336 0.32 -17.57 -15.10
C GLN A 336 -0.37 -16.21 -14.98
N VAL A 337 -0.53 -15.72 -13.76
CA VAL A 337 -1.02 -14.36 -13.51
C VAL A 337 -0.04 -13.35 -14.12
N ARG A 338 -0.50 -12.60 -15.12
CA ARG A 338 0.26 -11.53 -15.76
C ARG A 338 0.11 -10.23 -14.98
N LEU A 339 1.24 -9.56 -14.76
CA LEU A 339 1.35 -8.23 -14.17
C LEU A 339 1.64 -7.21 -15.27
N ASN A 340 1.17 -5.97 -15.09
CA ASN A 340 1.53 -4.87 -15.97
C ASN A 340 3.05 -4.64 -15.90
N PRO A 341 3.73 -4.45 -17.04
CA PRO A 341 5.13 -4.08 -17.03
C PRO A 341 5.30 -2.74 -16.29
N VAL A 342 6.27 -2.71 -15.38
CA VAL A 342 6.73 -1.57 -14.57
C VAL A 342 6.80 -0.25 -15.38
N ASN A 343 7.07 -0.31 -16.68
CA ASN A 343 7.21 0.86 -17.56
C ASN A 343 5.98 1.23 -18.41
N LEU A 344 4.89 0.43 -18.43
CA LEU A 344 3.71 0.71 -19.27
C LEU A 344 2.70 1.64 -18.60
N LEU A 345 2.87 1.96 -17.31
CA LEU A 345 2.08 2.98 -16.61
C LEU A 345 2.74 4.37 -16.67
N ASN A 346 3.92 4.49 -17.28
CA ASN A 346 4.45 5.77 -17.74
C ASN A 346 3.63 6.22 -18.96
N PHE A 347 2.48 6.85 -18.69
CA PHE A 347 1.68 7.70 -19.57
C PHE A 347 2.00 7.58 -21.06
N SER A 348 1.55 6.48 -21.69
CA SER A 348 1.48 6.42 -23.15
C SER A 348 0.29 7.26 -23.60
N HIS A 349 0.60 8.45 -24.14
CA HIS A 349 -0.24 9.31 -24.97
C HIS A 349 -1.68 9.60 -24.49
N VAL A 350 -1.82 10.60 -23.62
CA VAL A 350 -2.96 11.53 -23.75
C VAL A 350 -2.53 12.59 -24.78
N PRO A 351 -3.31 12.88 -25.83
CA PRO A 351 -2.95 13.91 -26.79
C PRO A 351 -2.72 15.24 -26.09
N SER A 352 -1.54 15.81 -26.29
CA SER A 352 -1.20 17.18 -25.88
C SER A 352 -2.19 18.14 -26.53
N GLY A 353 -3.19 18.58 -25.76
CA GLY A 353 -4.32 19.32 -26.33
C GLY A 353 -5.23 19.95 -25.30
N ALA A 354 -4.68 20.62 -24.28
CA ALA A 354 -5.34 21.71 -23.57
C ALA A 354 -4.35 22.38 -22.61
N HIS A 355 -3.44 23.20 -23.15
CA HIS A 355 -2.83 24.23 -22.32
C HIS A 355 -3.95 25.16 -21.84
N CYS A 356 -4.21 25.14 -20.54
CA CYS A 356 -5.16 26.04 -19.90
C CYS A 356 -4.51 27.42 -19.81
N SER A 357 -4.61 28.21 -20.88
CA SER A 357 -4.15 29.60 -20.90
C SER A 357 -4.97 30.43 -19.92
N SER A 358 -4.37 30.86 -18.81
CA SER A 358 -4.93 31.90 -17.95
C SER A 358 -4.87 33.25 -18.66
N VAL A 359 -6.03 33.86 -18.87
CA VAL A 359 -6.20 35.20 -19.43
C VAL A 359 -5.94 36.24 -18.33
N GLY A 360 -5.04 37.21 -18.61
CA GLY A 360 -4.86 38.46 -17.85
C GLY A 360 -3.95 39.44 -18.63
N PRO A 361 -4.30 40.76 -18.73
CA PRO A 361 -3.74 41.66 -19.75
C PRO A 361 -2.38 42.30 -19.37
N PRO A 362 -1.67 42.94 -20.33
CA PRO A 362 -0.23 43.16 -20.25
C PRO A 362 0.16 44.49 -19.60
N ARG A 363 1.29 44.51 -18.90
CA ARG A 363 2.12 45.73 -18.73
C ARG A 363 3.52 45.43 -19.20
N GLY A 364 3.96 46.22 -20.18
CA GLY A 364 5.09 45.92 -21.04
C GLY A 364 6.46 46.12 -20.43
N HIS A 365 7.47 45.61 -21.12
CA HIS A 365 8.56 46.41 -21.67
C HIS A 365 9.35 45.59 -22.71
N LYS A 366 9.30 46.08 -23.94
CA LYS A 366 10.33 46.12 -24.99
C LYS A 366 11.21 44.88 -25.28
N SER A 367 11.02 44.41 -26.53
CA SER A 367 12.08 44.20 -27.54
C SER A 367 12.97 42.96 -27.44
N CYS A 368 12.64 41.94 -28.24
CA CYS A 368 13.55 41.50 -29.30
C CYS A 368 12.78 40.76 -30.41
N GLN A 369 12.78 41.34 -31.61
CA GLN A 369 12.33 40.69 -32.84
C GLN A 369 13.32 39.60 -33.25
N LYS A 370 12.86 38.38 -33.48
CA LYS A 370 13.35 37.54 -34.58
C LYS A 370 12.18 36.76 -35.19
N THR A 371 11.87 37.14 -36.41
CA THR A 371 11.05 36.44 -37.40
C THR A 371 11.66 35.09 -37.78
N CYS A 372 10.83 34.07 -38.00
CA CYS A 372 10.97 33.20 -39.17
C CYS A 372 9.65 32.49 -39.50
N SER A 373 9.12 32.94 -40.63
CA SER A 373 8.11 32.44 -41.54
C SER A 373 7.92 30.93 -41.63
N SER A 374 6.64 30.56 -41.74
CA SER A 374 6.12 29.31 -42.29
C SER A 374 6.50 29.12 -43.76
N VAL A 375 6.99 27.93 -44.13
CA VAL A 375 6.78 27.36 -45.47
C VAL A 375 6.59 25.85 -45.28
N GLY A 376 5.40 25.36 -45.64
CA GLY A 376 5.17 23.94 -45.82
C GLY A 376 5.63 23.50 -47.21
N SER A 377 6.01 22.24 -47.34
CA SER A 377 5.86 21.39 -48.53
C SER A 377 6.31 19.98 -48.13
N SER A 378 5.45 18.99 -48.37
CA SER A 378 5.83 17.56 -48.43
C SER A 378 6.81 17.31 -49.58
N PRO A 379 7.44 16.12 -49.68
CA PRO A 379 7.55 15.02 -48.72
C PRO A 379 8.86 15.03 -47.91
#